data_AF-A0A7C5B9J9-F1
#
_entry.id   AF-A0A7C5B9J9-F1
#
_cell.length_a   1.000
_cell.length_b   1.000
_cell.length_c   1.000
_cell.angle_alpha   90.00
_cell.angle_beta   90.00
_cell.angle_gamma   90.00
#
_symmetry.space_group_name_H-M   'P 1'
#
loop_
_entity.id
_entity.type
_entity.pdbx_description
1 polymer ?
#
loop_
_entity_poly.entity_id
_entity_poly.type
_entity_poly.pdbx_seq_one_letter_code
_entity_poly.pdbx_strand_id
1 'polypeptide(L)' 'KGFGRSWDMPPKRYSEKPKVGQFRDLVIDNDKANKLLDDYYRLRGWDSNGKPTKEKLEKLGLTEVIKDLYPEKVAKTKNN' A
#
# COMPACT_ATOMS: atom_id res chain seq x y z
N LYS A 1 -7.76 7.64 -9.48
CA LYS A 1 -6.43 7.91 -8.86
C LYS A 1 -6.65 8.09 -7.37
N GLY A 2 -6.11 7.23 -6.52
CA GLY A 2 -6.30 7.40 -5.06
C GLY A 2 -5.73 6.27 -4.24
N PHE A 3 -5.76 5.03 -4.74
CA PHE A 3 -5.30 3.86 -3.99
C PHE A 3 -3.78 3.79 -3.85
N GLY A 4 -3.30 3.56 -2.63
CA GLY A 4 -1.89 3.45 -2.26
C GLY A 4 -1.71 3.20 -0.76
N ARG A 5 -0.46 3.07 -0.30
CA ARG A 5 -0.12 2.65 1.08
C ARG A 5 -0.87 3.40 2.19
N SER A 6 -1.15 4.69 2.02
CA SER A 6 -1.87 5.50 3.00
C SER A 6 -3.28 4.97 3.33
N TRP A 7 -3.89 4.20 2.43
CA TRP A 7 -5.22 3.59 2.61
C TRP A 7 -5.17 2.29 3.42
N ASP A 8 -3.99 1.67 3.51
CA ASP A 8 -3.78 0.43 4.26
C ASP A 8 -3.40 0.69 5.73
N MET A 9 -3.22 1.97 6.10
CA MET A 9 -2.90 2.35 7.47
C MET A 9 -4.15 2.30 8.37
N PRO A 10 -4.03 1.81 9.61
CA PRO A 10 -5.13 1.81 10.55
C PRO A 10 -5.57 3.25 10.89
N PRO A 11 -6.86 3.46 11.26
CA PRO A 11 -7.33 4.74 11.75
C PRO A 11 -6.47 5.28 12.89
N LYS A 12 -6.27 6.61 12.91
CA LYS A 12 -5.44 7.30 13.92
C LYS A 12 -5.77 6.91 15.37
N ARG A 13 -7.05 6.61 15.65
CA ARG A 13 -7.52 6.18 16.97
C ARG A 13 -6.75 4.99 17.54
N TYR A 14 -6.24 4.08 16.70
CA TYR A 14 -5.50 2.90 17.17
C TYR A 14 -4.08 3.24 17.66
N SER A 15 -3.53 4.37 17.25
CA SER A 15 -2.21 4.85 17.69
C SER A 15 -2.32 5.88 18.83
N GLU A 16 -3.54 6.26 19.22
CA GLU A 16 -3.82 7.21 20.29
C GLU A 16 -4.01 6.50 21.63
N LYS A 17 -3.25 6.94 22.64
CA LYS A 17 -3.33 6.40 24.00
C LYS A 17 -4.67 6.78 24.67
N PRO A 18 -5.49 5.80 25.08
CA PRO A 18 -6.69 6.07 25.87
C PRO A 18 -6.36 6.71 27.23
N LYS A 19 -7.27 7.54 27.75
CA LYS A 19 -7.10 8.17 29.08
C LYS A 19 -7.25 7.16 30.23
N VAL A 20 -8.07 6.13 30.04
CA VAL A 20 -8.48 5.15 31.07
C VAL A 20 -8.47 3.73 30.52
N GLY A 21 -8.41 2.75 31.41
CA GLY A 21 -8.45 1.32 31.08
C GLY A 21 -7.12 0.59 31.27
N GLN A 22 -7.20 -0.71 31.59
CA GLN A 22 -6.03 -1.54 31.89
C GLN A 22 -5.06 -1.72 30.71
N PHE A 23 -5.56 -1.57 29.48
CA PHE A 23 -4.78 -1.74 28.25
C PHE A 23 -4.43 -0.42 27.55
N ARG A 24 -4.54 0.72 28.25
CA ARG A 24 -4.31 2.04 27.64
C ARG A 24 -2.92 2.20 27.01
N ASP A 25 -1.93 1.44 27.47
CA ASP A 25 -0.57 1.48 26.95
C ASP A 25 -0.38 0.61 25.68
N LEU A 26 -1.38 -0.22 25.33
CA LEU A 26 -1.36 -1.05 24.13
C LEU A 26 -1.94 -0.28 22.94
N VAL A 27 -1.08 0.51 22.30
CA VAL A 27 -1.40 1.23 21.05
C VAL A 27 -0.63 0.64 19.87
N ILE A 28 -1.13 0.87 18.66
CA ILE A 28 -0.39 0.54 17.44
C ILE A 28 0.76 1.54 17.27
N ASP A 29 1.97 0.99 17.21
CA ASP A 29 3.17 1.72 16.80
C ASP A 29 3.18 1.85 15.28
N ASN A 30 3.23 3.08 14.78
CA ASN A 30 3.16 3.38 13.35
C ASN A 30 4.39 2.86 12.58
N ASP A 31 5.57 2.83 13.19
CA ASP A 31 6.79 2.34 12.53
C ASP A 31 6.73 0.82 12.41
N LYS A 32 6.25 0.13 13.45
CA LYS A 32 5.99 -1.32 13.39
C LYS A 32 4.90 -1.65 12.38
N ALA A 33 3.83 -0.85 12.32
CA ALA A 33 2.78 -1.02 11.32
C ALA A 33 3.33 -0.85 9.89
N ASN A 34 4.16 0.16 9.65
CA ASN A 34 4.83 0.34 8.37
C ASN A 34 5.73 -0.83 8.01
N LYS A 35 6.56 -1.29 8.95
CA LYS A 35 7.42 -2.47 8.71
C LYS A 35 6.60 -3.72 8.37
N LEU A 36 5.48 -3.93 9.07
CA LEU A 36 4.56 -5.02 8.78
C LEU A 36 3.96 -4.91 7.36
N LEU A 37 3.61 -3.70 6.91
CA LEU A 37 3.14 -3.47 5.54
C LEU A 37 4.23 -3.75 4.50
N ASP A 38 5.48 -3.38 4.77
CA ASP A 38 6.61 -3.68 3.87
C ASP A 38 6.79 -5.19 3.69
N ASP A 39 6.78 -5.94 4.80
CA ASP A 39 6.86 -7.39 4.77
C ASP A 39 5.66 -8.01 4.05
N TYR A 40 4.46 -7.50 4.31
CA TYR A 40 3.25 -7.95 3.65
C TYR A 40 3.30 -7.75 2.13
N TYR A 41 3.67 -6.55 1.67
CA TYR A 41 3.78 -6.26 0.23
C TYR A 41 4.84 -7.13 -0.44
N ARG A 42 6.01 -7.29 0.19
CA ARG A 42 7.08 -8.15 -0.30
C ARG A 42 6.61 -9.59 -0.50
N LEU A 43 5.92 -10.17 0.50
CA LEU A 43 5.39 -11.53 0.43
C LEU A 43 4.30 -11.69 -0.65
N ARG A 44 3.52 -10.63 -0.91
CA ARG A 44 2.46 -10.64 -1.92
C ARG A 44 2.98 -10.40 -3.34
N GLY A 45 4.24 -10.01 -3.51
CA GLY A 45 4.79 -9.57 -4.80
C GLY A 45 4.20 -8.22 -5.21
N TRP A 46 4.06 -7.31 -4.25
CA TRP A 46 3.52 -5.97 -4.43
C TRP A 46 4.64 -4.93 -4.28
N ASP A 47 4.45 -3.75 -4.86
CA ASP A 47 5.34 -2.61 -4.69
C ASP A 47 5.15 -1.93 -3.31
N SER A 48 6.05 -1.01 -2.98
CA SER A 48 6.04 -0.28 -1.70
C SER A 48 4.81 0.62 -1.50
N ASN A 49 4.05 0.86 -2.56
CA ASN A 49 2.80 1.62 -2.54
C ASN A 49 1.56 0.72 -2.45
N GLY A 50 1.74 -0.58 -2.20
CA GLY A 50 0.64 -1.53 -1.99
C GLY A 50 -0.04 -1.98 -3.29
N LYS A 51 0.66 -1.96 -4.43
CA LYS A 51 0.10 -2.42 -5.70
C LYS A 51 0.75 -3.73 -6.18
N PRO A 52 -0.01 -4.69 -6.71
CA PRO A 52 0.56 -5.89 -7.32
C PRO A 52 1.49 -5.56 -8.49
N THR A 53 2.70 -6.14 -8.52
CA THR A 53 3.61 -5.94 -9.66
C THR A 53 3.04 -6.57 -10.93
N LYS A 54 3.52 -6.11 -12.10
CA LYS A 54 3.15 -6.69 -13.40
C LYS A 54 3.42 -8.20 -13.44
N GLU A 55 4.60 -8.61 -12.99
CA GLU A 55 4.98 -10.03 -12.87
C GLU A 55 3.98 -10.82 -12.02
N LYS A 56 3.53 -10.25 -10.89
CA LYS A 56 2.54 -10.89 -10.03
C LYS A 56 1.18 -11.05 -10.72
N LEU A 57 0.76 -10.06 -11.51
CA LEU A 57 -0.49 -10.10 -12.27
C LEU A 57 -0.42 -11.14 -13.39
N GLU A 58 0.68 -11.20 -14.13
CA GLU A 58 0.93 -12.20 -15.18
C GLU A 58 0.90 -13.63 -14.60
N LYS A 59 1.58 -13.85 -13.47
CA LYS A 59 1.58 -15.15 -12.78
C LYS A 59 0.18 -15.59 -12.34
N LEU A 60 -0.70 -14.64 -12.06
CA LEU A 60 -2.09 -14.89 -11.67
C LEU A 60 -3.05 -14.99 -12.87
N GLY A 61 -2.56 -14.80 -14.11
CA GLY A 61 -3.39 -14.80 -15.31
C GLY A 61 -4.26 -13.55 -15.47
N LEU A 62 -3.92 -12.45 -14.79
CA LEU A 62 -4.65 -11.17 -14.78
C LEU A 62 -3.99 -10.15 -15.73
N THR A 63 -3.60 -10.56 -16.92
CA THR A 63 -2.82 -9.72 -17.85
C THR A 63 -3.67 -8.56 -18.39
N GLU A 64 -4.98 -8.73 -18.48
CA GLU A 64 -5.93 -7.73 -18.97
C GLU A 64 -5.96 -6.46 -18.10
N VAL A 65 -5.84 -6.59 -16.78
CA VAL A 65 -5.87 -5.44 -15.86
C VAL A 65 -4.57 -4.65 -15.81
N ILE A 66 -3.48 -5.18 -16.38
CA ILE A 66 -2.16 -4.50 -16.37
C ILE A 66 -2.24 -3.16 -17.08
N LYS A 67 -3.00 -3.08 -18.18
CA LYS A 67 -3.17 -1.85 -18.98
C LYS A 67 -3.87 -0.75 -18.18
N ASP A 68 -4.86 -1.12 -17.38
CA ASP A 68 -5.63 -0.19 -16.56
C ASP A 68 -4.84 0.30 -15.34
N LEU A 69 -4.07 -0.61 -14.72
CA LEU A 69 -3.31 -0.31 -13.50
C LEU A 69 -1.99 0.42 -13.79
N TYR A 70 -1.37 0.13 -14.93
CA TYR A 70 -0.08 0.67 -15.36
C TYR A 70 -0.16 1.21 -16.80
N PRO A 71 -0.97 2.25 -17.05
CA PRO A 71 -1.04 2.87 -18.36
C PRO A 71 0.32 3.45 -18.74
N GLU A 72 0.74 3.27 -19.99
CA GLU A 72 1.97 3.87 -20.47
C GLU A 72 1.89 5.40 -20.34
N LYS A 73 2.94 6.01 -19.78
CA LYS A 73 3.03 7.46 -19.76
C LYS A 73 3.19 7.90 -21.21
N VAL A 74 2.15 8.48 -21.79
CA VAL A 74 2.25 9.18 -23.08
C VAL A 74 3.40 10.18 -22.93
N ALA A 75 4.48 9.96 -23.67
CA ALA A 75 5.61 10.87 -23.70
C ALA A 75 5.06 12.25 -24.04
N LYS A 76 5.19 13.22 -23.12
CA LYS A 76 4.96 14.61 -23.45
C LYS A 76 6.05 15.02 -24.42
N THR A 77 5.81 14.86 -25.71
CA THR A 77 6.59 15.50 -26.75
C THR A 77 6.47 17.00 -26.48
N LYS A 78 7.56 17.61 -26.01
CA LYS A 78 7.70 19.06 -25.94
C LYS A 78 7.66 19.54 -27.39
N ASN A 79 6.52 20.06 -27.83
CA ASN A 79 6.44 20.80 -29.08
C ASN A 79 6.47 22.29 -28.74
N ASN A 80 7.62 22.88 -29.07
CA ASN A 80 7.93 24.28 -29.37
C ASN A 80 7.52 25.34 -28.34
#